data_AF-A0A505H3S7-F1
#
_entry.id   AF-A0A505H3S7-F1
#
_cell.length_a   1.000
_cell.length_b   1.000
_cell.length_c   1.000
_cell.angle_alpha   90.00
_cell.angle_beta   90.00
_cell.angle_gamma   90.00
#
_symmetry.space_group_name_H-M   'P 1'
#
loop_
_entity.id
_entity.type
_entity.pdbx_description
1 polymer ?
#
loop_
_entity_poly.entity_id
_entity_poly.type
_entity_poly.pdbx_seq_one_letter_code
_entity_poly.pdbx_strand_id
1 'polypeptide(L)'
;MPRAPQPRLGYAWHLRTLMAAQGMFATTDLRPLLAERGIELSEAQIYRLVTGTPERLSLRTLMALCDILGATPNDLIEPVAETAAAKATGTTGKNRPAKVSGASKTRTPRRAEITREK
;
A
#
# COMPACT_ATOMS: atom_id res chain seq x y z
N MET A 1 8.01 29.68 28.07
CA MET A 1 6.99 28.61 28.02
C MET A 1 7.43 27.57 26.99
N PRO A 2 7.80 26.33 27.38
CA PRO A 2 8.11 25.29 26.40
C PRO A 2 6.83 24.90 25.64
N ARG A 3 6.92 24.77 24.30
CA ARG A 3 5.79 24.39 23.43
C ARG A 3 5.39 22.94 23.73
N ALA A 4 4.10 22.70 23.95
CA ALA A 4 3.56 21.34 24.07
C ALA A 4 3.91 20.51 22.82
N PRO A 5 4.17 19.20 22.96
CA PRO A 5 4.45 18.33 21.81
C PRO A 5 3.23 18.33 20.88
N GLN A 6 3.44 18.66 19.61
CA GLN A 6 2.39 18.71 18.61
C GLN A 6 1.97 17.27 18.24
N PRO A 7 0.67 16.98 18.15
CA PRO A 7 0.21 15.69 17.65
C PRO A 7 0.67 15.52 16.21
N ARG A 8 1.29 14.38 15.92
CA ARG A 8 1.59 14.00 14.54
C ARG A 8 0.30 13.56 13.85
N LEU A 9 -0.05 14.25 12.77
CA LEU A 9 -1.32 14.09 12.04
C LEU A 9 -1.18 12.93 11.04
N GLY A 10 -1.84 11.81 11.31
CA GLY A 10 -1.97 10.67 10.39
C GLY A 10 -3.41 10.45 9.95
N TYR A 11 -3.61 9.61 8.95
CA TYR A 11 -4.93 9.11 8.55
C TYR A 11 -4.82 7.70 7.97
N ALA A 12 -5.88 6.91 8.16
CA ALA A 12 -6.10 5.68 7.43
C ALA A 12 -6.92 5.96 6.16
N TRP A 13 -6.63 5.20 5.11
CA TRP A 13 -7.25 5.36 3.80
C TRP A 13 -8.02 4.09 3.44
N HIS A 14 -9.32 4.22 3.25
CA HIS A 14 -10.26 3.09 3.19
C HIS A 14 -10.85 2.82 1.81
N LEU A 15 -10.32 3.46 0.76
CA LEU A 15 -10.90 3.38 -0.59
C LEU A 15 -11.12 1.94 -1.06
N ARG A 16 -10.13 1.05 -0.89
CA ARG A 16 -10.28 -0.33 -1.36
C ARG A 16 -11.38 -1.10 -0.63
N THR A 17 -11.55 -0.86 0.67
CA THR A 17 -12.63 -1.47 1.46
C THR A 17 -14.00 -0.98 0.97
N LEU A 18 -14.12 0.32 0.73
CA LEU A 18 -15.37 0.92 0.24
C LEU A 18 -15.70 0.52 -1.20
N MET A 19 -14.70 0.37 -2.07
CA MET A 19 -14.88 -0.21 -3.40
C MET A 19 -15.45 -1.63 -3.30
N ALA A 20 -14.87 -2.47 -2.44
CA ALA A 20 -15.34 -3.84 -2.27
C ALA A 20 -16.79 -3.90 -1.72
N ALA A 21 -17.15 -2.98 -0.81
CA ALA A 21 -18.52 -2.86 -0.30
C ALA A 21 -19.54 -2.51 -1.41
N GLN A 22 -19.10 -1.80 -2.44
CA GLN A 22 -19.88 -1.47 -3.64
C GLN A 22 -19.72 -2.51 -4.77
N GLY A 23 -19.10 -3.66 -4.50
CA GLY A 23 -18.90 -4.73 -5.49
C GLY A 23 -17.82 -4.45 -6.54
N MET A 24 -17.01 -3.41 -6.36
CA MET A 24 -15.88 -3.07 -7.23
C MET A 24 -14.60 -3.72 -6.73
N PHE A 25 -14.02 -4.61 -7.51
CA PHE A 25 -12.80 -5.35 -7.13
C PHE A 25 -11.56 -4.93 -7.92
N ALA A 26 -11.76 -4.28 -9.08
CA ALA A 26 -10.70 -3.82 -9.96
C ALA A 26 -10.63 -2.28 -10.04
N THR A 27 -9.43 -1.75 -10.26
CA THR A 27 -9.23 -0.30 -10.46
C THR A 27 -9.84 0.20 -11.77
N THR A 28 -10.03 -0.69 -12.74
CA THR A 28 -10.71 -0.40 -14.01
C THR A 28 -12.18 -0.05 -13.83
N ASP A 29 -12.83 -0.55 -12.77
CA ASP A 29 -14.24 -0.27 -12.47
C ASP A 29 -14.42 1.20 -12.05
N LEU A 30 -13.40 1.78 -11.40
CA LEU A 30 -13.44 3.15 -10.88
C LEU A 30 -13.16 4.22 -11.93
N ARG A 31 -12.36 3.88 -12.96
CA ARG A 31 -11.93 4.83 -14.00
C ARG A 31 -13.09 5.49 -14.77
N PRO A 32 -14.04 4.74 -15.37
CA PRO A 32 -15.14 5.36 -16.11
C PRO A 32 -16.03 6.24 -15.21
N LEU A 33 -16.27 5.80 -13.96
CA LEU A 33 -17.09 6.53 -13.00
C LEU A 33 -16.48 7.88 -12.58
N LEU A 34 -15.15 7.93 -12.50
CA LEU A 34 -14.41 9.18 -12.27
C LEU A 34 -14.48 10.10 -13.50
N ALA A 35 -14.31 9.56 -14.70
CA ALA A 35 -14.40 10.31 -15.96
C ALA A 35 -15.79 10.95 -16.16
N GLU A 36 -16.87 10.23 -15.83
CA GLU A 36 -18.24 10.75 -15.84
C GLU A 36 -18.41 12.02 -14.97
N ARG A 37 -17.59 12.19 -13.93
CA ARG A 37 -17.58 13.35 -13.04
C ARG A 37 -16.52 14.40 -13.42
N GLY A 38 -15.92 14.25 -14.60
CA GLY A 38 -14.87 15.13 -15.12
C GLY A 38 -13.52 14.96 -14.41
N ILE A 39 -13.28 13.82 -13.74
CA ILE A 39 -11.99 13.47 -13.14
C ILE A 39 -11.24 12.51 -14.06
N GLU A 40 -10.36 13.08 -14.89
CA GLU A 40 -9.46 12.30 -15.73
C GLU A 40 -8.17 11.97 -14.97
N LEU A 41 -8.00 10.70 -14.60
CA LEU A 41 -6.79 10.17 -13.97
C LEU A 41 -6.20 9.05 -14.82
N SER A 42 -4.87 8.96 -14.85
CA SER A 42 -4.18 7.82 -15.47
C SER A 42 -4.38 6.54 -14.67
N GLU A 43 -4.24 5.38 -15.31
CA GLU A 43 -4.37 4.09 -14.63
C GLU A 43 -3.38 3.94 -13.46
N ALA A 44 -2.15 4.45 -13.63
CA ALA A 44 -1.16 4.45 -12.56
C ALA A 44 -1.59 5.34 -11.37
N GLN A 45 -2.26 6.47 -11.62
CA GLN A 45 -2.78 7.33 -10.55
C GLN A 45 -3.92 6.63 -9.79
N ILE A 46 -4.85 6.01 -10.51
CA ILE A 46 -5.95 5.26 -9.89
C ILE A 46 -5.42 4.07 -9.11
N TYR A 47 -4.46 3.32 -9.67
CA TYR A 47 -3.83 2.20 -8.99
C TYR A 47 -3.18 2.63 -7.67
N ARG A 48 -2.41 3.73 -7.68
CA ARG A 48 -1.80 4.28 -6.45
C ARG A 48 -2.83 4.73 -5.44
N LEU A 49 -3.93 5.32 -5.92
CA LEU A 49 -5.04 5.76 -5.08
C LEU A 49 -5.73 4.57 -4.39
N VAL A 50 -5.89 3.44 -5.06
CA VAL A 50 -6.57 2.26 -4.50
C VAL A 50 -5.64 1.42 -3.61
N THR A 51 -4.35 1.32 -3.95
CA THR A 51 -3.41 0.40 -3.28
C THR A 51 -2.53 1.04 -2.22
N GLY A 52 -2.39 2.37 -2.21
CA GLY A 52 -1.56 3.10 -1.25
C GLY A 52 -2.30 4.25 -0.58
N THR A 53 -1.61 4.93 0.34
CA THR A 53 -2.10 6.12 1.03
C THR A 53 -1.67 7.39 0.26
N PRO A 54 -2.58 8.15 -0.35
CA PRO A 54 -2.22 9.31 -1.15
C PRO A 54 -1.86 10.50 -0.26
N GLU A 55 -0.62 11.01 -0.31
CA GLU A 55 -0.22 12.21 0.46
C GLU A 55 -0.95 13.49 0.04
N ARG A 56 -1.36 13.55 -1.24
CA ARG A 56 -2.03 14.70 -1.84
C ARG A 56 -3.15 14.20 -2.73
N LEU A 57 -4.31 14.82 -2.56
CA LEU A 57 -5.54 14.53 -3.28
C LEU A 57 -6.27 15.84 -3.53
N SER A 58 -6.90 16.00 -4.69
CA SER A 58 -7.79 17.13 -4.92
C SER A 58 -9.13 16.92 -4.21
N LEU A 59 -9.72 17.98 -3.66
CA LEU A 59 -11.06 17.90 -3.06
C LEU A 59 -12.12 17.47 -4.08
N ARG A 60 -11.95 17.80 -5.36
CA ARG A 60 -12.86 17.34 -6.42
C ARG A 60 -12.83 15.83 -6.56
N THR A 61 -11.64 15.23 -6.53
CA THR A 61 -11.48 13.76 -6.53
C THR A 61 -12.09 13.15 -5.28
N LEU A 62 -11.88 13.75 -4.10
CA LEU A 62 -12.49 13.29 -2.84
C LEU A 62 -14.02 13.24 -2.95
N MET A 63 -14.63 14.33 -3.39
CA MET A 63 -16.09 14.41 -3.55
C MET A 63 -16.61 13.42 -4.59
N ALA A 64 -15.89 13.26 -5.71
CA ALA A 64 -16.26 12.28 -6.73
C ALA A 64 -16.23 10.84 -6.18
N LEU A 65 -15.23 10.48 -5.38
CA LEU A 65 -15.17 9.16 -4.75
C LEU A 65 -16.32 8.96 -3.74
N CYS A 66 -16.61 9.98 -2.92
CA CYS A 66 -17.72 9.95 -1.98
C CYS A 66 -19.06 9.71 -2.71
N ASP A 67 -19.28 10.42 -3.81
CA ASP A 67 -20.48 10.29 -4.64
C ASP A 67 -20.58 8.91 -5.34
N ILE A 68 -19.48 8.42 -5.92
CA ILE A 68 -19.42 7.09 -6.56
C ILE A 68 -19.72 5.98 -5.55
N LEU A 69 -19.19 6.10 -4.33
CA LEU A 69 -19.23 5.04 -3.33
C LEU A 69 -20.43 5.16 -2.38
N GLY A 70 -21.21 6.23 -2.48
CA GLY A 70 -22.29 6.53 -1.53
C GLY A 70 -21.78 6.71 -0.10
N ALA A 71 -20.56 7.23 0.05
CA ALA A 71 -19.84 7.32 1.32
C ALA A 71 -19.54 8.78 1.69
N THR A 72 -19.23 9.05 2.96
CA THR A 72 -18.79 10.36 3.41
C THR A 72 -17.26 10.48 3.39
N PRO A 73 -16.70 11.71 3.42
CA PRO A 73 -15.25 11.88 3.52
C PRO A 73 -14.60 11.17 4.71
N ASN A 74 -15.31 11.04 5.84
CA ASN A 74 -14.81 10.39 7.04
C ASN A 74 -14.79 8.86 6.94
N ASP A 75 -15.61 8.29 6.06
CA ASP A 75 -15.53 6.86 5.73
C ASP A 75 -14.30 6.58 4.86
N LEU A 76 -13.91 7.54 4.02
CA LEU A 76 -12.77 7.42 3.11
C LEU A 76 -11.42 7.70 3.80
N ILE A 77 -11.40 8.72 4.67
CA ILE A 77 -10.24 9.24 5.40
C ILE A 77 -10.57 9.24 6.89
N GLU A 78 -9.99 8.30 7.63
CA GLU A 78 -10.14 8.22 9.08
C GLU A 78 -8.92 8.87 9.75
N PRO A 79 -9.06 9.95 10.53
CA PRO A 79 -7.96 10.56 11.25
C PRO A 79 -7.37 9.58 12.28
N VAL A 80 -6.05 9.35 12.23
CA VAL A 80 -5.35 8.52 13.21
C VAL A 80 -4.20 9.31 13.84
N ALA A 81 -3.94 9.10 15.13
CA ALA A 81 -2.72 9.60 15.74
C ALA A 81 -1.53 8.86 15.11
N GLU A 82 -0.54 9.58 14.58
CA GLU A 82 0.62 8.94 13.96
C GLU A 82 1.51 8.30 15.05
N THR A 83 1.23 7.04 15.36
CA THR A 83 2.14 6.17 16.08
C THR A 83 3.31 5.88 15.14
N ALA A 84 4.53 6.23 15.54
CA ALA A 84 5.73 5.94 14.75
C ALA A 84 5.70 4.46 14.36
N ALA A 85 5.53 4.18 13.06
CA ALA A 85 5.47 2.81 12.58
C ALA A 85 6.77 2.12 13.02
N ALA A 86 6.66 1.16 13.94
CA ALA A 86 7.78 0.29 14.26
C ALA A 86 8.17 -0.38 12.95
N LYS A 87 9.37 -0.03 12.45
CA LYS A 87 9.97 -0.62 11.26
C LYS A 87 9.93 -2.14 11.46
N ALA A 88 9.01 -2.83 10.78
CA ALA A 88 8.93 -4.27 10.82
C ALA A 88 10.27 -4.81 10.31
N THR A 89 11.11 -5.27 11.23
CA THR A 89 12.30 -6.04 10.95
C THR A 89 11.84 -7.36 10.33
N GLY A 90 11.84 -7.40 9.00
CA GLY A 90 11.54 -8.61 8.25
C GLY A 90 12.51 -9.73 8.62
N THR A 91 12.01 -10.75 9.29
CA THR A 91 12.33 -12.14 8.92
C THR A 91 11.03 -12.92 8.90
N THR A 92 10.61 -13.13 7.67
CA THR A 92 9.42 -13.82 7.18
C THR A 92 9.35 -15.27 7.64
N GLY A 93 8.14 -15.68 8.06
CA GLY A 93 7.46 -16.80 7.42
C GLY A 93 7.42 -18.12 8.18
N LYS A 94 6.29 -18.39 8.84
CA LYS A 94 5.90 -19.77 9.19
C LYS A 94 4.41 -19.97 8.91
N ASN A 95 4.05 -20.10 7.63
CA ASN A 95 3.00 -21.04 7.22
C ASN A 95 2.97 -21.25 5.69
N ARG A 96 3.36 -22.45 5.24
CA ARG A 96 2.68 -23.17 4.15
C ARG A 96 3.09 -24.66 4.15
N PRO A 97 2.19 -25.57 3.75
CA PRO A 97 2.32 -27.01 3.94
C PRO A 97 3.14 -27.69 2.82
N ALA A 98 3.50 -28.96 3.07
CA ALA A 98 4.43 -29.80 2.32
C ALA A 98 3.89 -30.35 0.98
N LYS A 99 4.78 -30.54 -0.03
CA LYS A 99 4.98 -31.81 -0.77
C LYS A 99 6.18 -31.78 -1.77
N VAL A 100 7.11 -32.73 -1.57
CA VAL A 100 7.88 -33.58 -2.54
C VAL A 100 8.84 -32.97 -3.60
N SER A 101 10.13 -33.28 -3.34
CA SER A 101 11.18 -33.87 -4.20
C SER A 101 11.56 -33.31 -5.58
N GLY A 102 12.81 -32.85 -5.69
CA GLY A 102 13.55 -32.74 -6.95
C GLY A 102 15.01 -32.38 -6.69
N ALA A 103 15.92 -33.34 -6.87
CA ALA A 103 17.35 -33.18 -6.66
C ALA A 103 18.00 -32.23 -7.69
N SER A 104 18.83 -31.27 -7.25
CA SER A 104 19.94 -30.74 -8.05
C SER A 104 21.03 -30.18 -7.14
N LYS A 105 22.18 -30.86 -7.14
CA LYS A 105 23.45 -30.36 -6.58
C LYS A 105 23.96 -29.21 -7.44
N THR A 106 24.19 -28.04 -6.84
CA THR A 106 25.05 -27.01 -7.46
C THR A 106 26.10 -26.55 -6.45
N ARG A 107 27.30 -27.08 -6.67
CA ARG A 107 28.59 -26.72 -6.05
C ARG A 107 28.92 -25.25 -6.33
N THR A 108 29.18 -24.45 -5.31
CA THR A 108 29.90 -23.17 -5.44
C THR A 108 31.36 -23.36 -5.01
N PRO A 109 32.36 -23.15 -5.89
CA PRO A 109 33.76 -23.28 -5.53
C PRO A 109 34.26 -22.06 -4.74
N ARG A 110 35.03 -22.29 -3.67
CA ARG A 110 35.72 -21.27 -2.86
C ARG A 110 37.18 -21.16 -3.32
N ARG A 111 37.72 -19.94 -3.44
CA ARG A 111 39.11 -19.65 -3.85
C ARG A 111 40.09 -20.03 -2.74
N ALA A 112 41.17 -20.75 -3.05
CA ALA A 112 42.23 -21.09 -2.11
C ALA A 112 43.34 -20.02 -2.07
N GLU A 113 43.77 -19.63 -0.87
CA GLU A 113 44.95 -18.81 -0.60
C GLU A 113 46.20 -19.71 -0.51
N ILE A 114 47.33 -19.26 -1.05
CA ILE A 114 48.60 -20.00 -1.03
C ILE A 114 49.66 -19.09 -0.38
N THR A 115 50.04 -19.40 0.86
CA THR A 115 51.24 -18.87 1.53
C THR A 115 52.46 -19.62 1.01
N ARG A 116 53.54 -18.90 0.67
CA ARG A 116 54.88 -19.49 0.47
C ARG A 116 55.84 -18.92 1.50
N GLU A 117 56.30 -19.79 2.38
CA GLU A 117 57.37 -19.57 3.34
C GLU A 117 58.72 -19.90 2.68
N LYS A 118 59.69 -19.00 2.82
CA LYS A 118 61.06 -19.31 3.24
C LYS A 118 61.71 -18.06 3.81
#